data_AF-A0A6J6PP33-F1
#
_entry.id   AF-A0A6J6PP33-F1
#
_cell.length_a   1.000
_cell.length_b   1.000
_cell.length_c   1.000
_cell.angle_alpha   90.00
_cell.angle_beta   90.00
_cell.angle_gamma   90.00
#
_symmetry.space_group_name_H-M   'P 1'
#
loop_
_entity.id
_entity.type
_entity.pdbx_description
1 polymer ?
#
loop_
_entity_poly.entity_id
_entity_poly.type
_entity_poly.pdbx_seq_one_letter_code
_entity_poly.pdbx_strand_id
1 'polypeptide(L)'
;MKTLQRRSRAGNIARAVALAVGLACGLSVVATSASADGGYQRISGEGSSWAANAIDAVRVNVRQFGITMDYNPSGSTSGRKNFLNGTVDFAASDIPFQFAPEDGSAPENPAPGSYAYIPVVAGGTSFMYNLKINGKRVTNLRLSGENVAKIFTRVITKWDDPAIAADNPGLTLPPRDIVPVVRSDGSGSSAQFTKWMIAMHKAIWDDYCQRSGRAPACGYTSFYPTVKGVVAQSGDLGIAGYVSQSFAEGAIGYVNYSYALGVQFPVAKVLNKAGFYTEPTPQNVAVSLLKAKINKDASNPAVYLTQQLEGVYTDADPRSYQLSSYSYFILPTKVAGQFNEAKGRTLGAVAYYMMCQAQQQSASLGYSPMPVNLVRASLEQIAKIPGVEVQSVDISKCNNPTFSSDGANLLAKKAPQPKVCDKKGSLQCPNGTGGLKNVPTAVKSGASGGGSPSGGPSSGGDTTVDGATGPGGITDTGADPATGDTVPSGVDGQGDGGTPEGGSAVDGSAGAVPVGDVVTTTLKRESAGLGIGLLVGLMILAMIFVPGFAWRRLGRRGAQ
;
A
#
# COMPACT_ATOMS: atom_id res chain seq x y z
N MET A 1 -3.57 15.85 -84.26
CA MET A 1 -3.60 14.40 -84.52
C MET A 1 -2.99 13.65 -83.34
N LYS A 2 -3.78 12.75 -82.75
CA LYS A 2 -3.43 11.48 -82.08
C LYS A 2 -2.02 11.26 -81.50
N THR A 3 -2.02 10.94 -80.20
CA THR A 3 -1.23 9.91 -79.48
C THR A 3 0.29 9.85 -79.63
N LEU A 4 1.01 9.93 -78.50
CA LEU A 4 1.77 8.79 -77.93
C LEU A 4 2.58 9.20 -76.68
N GLN A 5 2.84 8.20 -75.83
CA GLN A 5 3.82 8.16 -74.74
C GLN A 5 3.46 8.80 -73.37
N ARG A 6 2.58 8.12 -72.64
CA ARG A 6 2.66 8.03 -71.16
C ARG A 6 3.13 6.63 -70.78
N ARG A 7 4.41 6.49 -70.40
CA ARG A 7 4.93 5.47 -69.46
C ARG A 7 6.39 5.80 -69.12
N SER A 8 6.75 5.61 -67.84
CA SER A 8 8.10 5.71 -67.23
C SER A 8 8.58 7.04 -66.64
N ARG A 9 7.85 7.63 -65.66
CA ARG A 9 8.45 8.59 -64.70
C ARG A 9 7.85 8.50 -63.29
N ALA A 10 7.69 7.29 -62.77
CA ALA A 10 7.25 7.07 -61.37
C ALA A 10 8.25 6.25 -60.53
N GLY A 11 9.49 6.07 -61.01
CA GLY A 11 10.53 5.27 -60.33
C GLY A 11 11.61 6.08 -59.61
N ASN A 12 11.77 7.38 -59.91
CA ASN A 12 12.97 8.13 -59.48
C ASN A 12 12.71 9.28 -58.50
N ILE A 13 11.47 9.47 -58.00
CA ILE A 13 11.16 10.48 -56.97
C ILE A 13 11.20 9.87 -55.55
N ALA A 14 11.15 8.55 -55.41
CA ALA A 14 11.20 7.86 -54.12
C ALA A 14 12.63 7.73 -53.52
N ARG A 15 13.68 8.21 -54.20
CA ARG A 15 15.07 8.13 -53.72
C ARG A 15 15.72 9.47 -53.35
N ALA A 16 15.04 10.60 -53.54
CA ALA A 16 15.57 11.92 -53.18
C ALA A 16 15.00 12.50 -51.86
N VAL A 17 13.95 11.89 -51.29
CA VAL A 17 13.40 12.30 -49.97
C VAL A 17 14.01 11.50 -48.81
N ALA A 18 14.71 10.39 -49.11
CA ALA A 18 15.37 9.55 -48.11
C ALA A 18 16.76 10.04 -47.65
N LEU A 19 17.28 11.15 -48.21
CA LEU A 19 18.60 11.69 -47.84
C LEU A 19 18.57 13.07 -47.14
N ALA A 20 17.38 13.58 -46.78
CA ALA A 20 17.23 14.81 -46.00
C ALA A 20 16.68 14.60 -44.58
N VAL A 21 16.35 13.35 -44.21
CA VAL A 21 15.97 12.96 -42.83
C VAL A 21 17.12 12.26 -42.09
N GLY A 22 18.21 11.93 -42.80
CA GLY A 22 19.40 11.27 -42.24
C GLY A 22 20.41 12.17 -41.54
N LEU A 23 20.17 13.48 -41.45
CA LEU A 23 21.14 14.45 -40.88
C LEU A 23 20.50 15.39 -39.85
N ALA A 24 19.58 14.88 -39.02
CA ALA A 24 18.99 15.61 -37.90
C ALA A 24 18.87 14.77 -36.60
N CYS A 25 19.57 13.64 -36.50
CA CYS A 25 19.67 12.81 -35.28
C CYS A 25 21.08 12.83 -34.68
N GLY A 26 21.78 13.95 -34.80
CA GLY A 26 23.15 14.15 -34.31
C GLY A 26 23.31 15.36 -33.38
N LEU A 27 22.22 15.93 -32.85
CA LEU A 27 22.32 16.85 -31.72
C LEU A 27 22.16 16.02 -30.45
N SER A 28 23.30 15.54 -29.95
CA SER A 28 23.48 15.31 -28.52
C SER A 28 23.06 16.59 -27.82
N VAL A 29 21.82 16.65 -27.34
CA VAL A 29 21.51 17.53 -26.21
C VAL A 29 22.35 16.95 -25.09
N VAL A 30 23.57 17.46 -24.97
CA VAL A 30 24.23 17.57 -23.68
C VAL A 30 23.20 18.30 -22.86
N ALA A 31 22.43 17.56 -22.05
CA ALA A 31 21.65 18.13 -20.99
C ALA A 31 22.70 18.76 -20.07
N THR A 32 23.06 20.01 -20.38
CA THR A 32 23.70 20.88 -19.43
C THR A 32 22.77 20.83 -18.25
N SER A 33 23.25 20.16 -17.19
CA SER A 33 22.59 20.15 -15.91
C SER A 33 22.43 21.62 -15.57
N ALA A 34 21.23 22.14 -15.72
CA ALA A 34 20.89 23.42 -15.14
C ALA A 34 21.11 23.18 -13.65
N SER A 35 22.24 23.66 -13.15
CA SER A 35 22.52 23.75 -11.72
C SER A 35 21.36 24.56 -11.14
N ALA A 36 20.37 23.84 -10.62
CA ALA A 36 19.41 24.42 -9.72
C ALA A 36 20.19 24.74 -8.45
N ASP A 37 20.41 26.03 -8.25
CA ASP A 37 20.94 26.59 -7.02
C ASP A 37 20.12 26.07 -5.83
N GLY A 38 20.76 25.43 -4.84
CA GLY A 38 20.12 24.98 -3.58
C GLY A 38 20.27 23.52 -3.11
N GLY A 39 21.50 23.00 -2.98
CA GLY A 39 21.89 22.05 -1.91
C GLY A 39 21.58 20.54 -2.01
N TYR A 40 20.53 20.07 -2.70
CA TYR A 40 20.13 18.65 -2.71
C TYR A 40 19.98 18.05 -4.12
N GLN A 41 20.64 16.91 -4.39
CA GLN A 41 20.48 16.17 -5.64
C GLN A 41 19.26 15.25 -5.60
N ARG A 42 18.56 15.08 -6.73
CA ARG A 42 17.45 14.14 -6.89
C ARG A 42 17.91 12.71 -6.59
N ILE A 43 17.11 11.99 -5.80
CA ILE A 43 17.33 10.57 -5.47
C ILE A 43 16.19 9.69 -5.98
N SER A 44 16.48 8.46 -6.36
CA SER A 44 15.50 7.46 -6.78
C SER A 44 15.51 6.25 -5.84
N GLY A 45 14.33 5.71 -5.57
CA GLY A 45 14.20 4.44 -4.85
C GLY A 45 13.09 3.56 -5.38
N GLU A 46 13.13 2.30 -4.98
CA GLU A 46 12.20 1.29 -5.44
C GLU A 46 11.96 0.22 -4.38
N GLY A 47 10.77 -0.40 -4.39
CA GLY A 47 10.55 -1.66 -3.69
C GLY A 47 9.15 -1.76 -3.10
N SER A 48 9.07 -1.94 -1.78
CA SER A 48 7.85 -2.25 -1.04
C SER A 48 6.64 -1.38 -1.44
N SER A 49 5.63 -2.00 -2.06
CA SER A 49 4.29 -1.41 -2.15
C SER A 49 3.58 -1.37 -0.80
N TRP A 50 3.94 -2.24 0.14
CA TRP A 50 3.36 -2.27 1.47
C TRP A 50 3.68 -0.99 2.27
N ALA A 51 4.84 -0.35 2.04
CA ALA A 51 5.25 0.90 2.66
C ALA A 51 4.95 2.15 1.80
N ALA A 52 4.43 1.97 0.58
CA ALA A 52 4.42 3.01 -0.44
C ALA A 52 3.61 4.25 -0.04
N ASN A 53 2.45 4.09 0.59
CA ASN A 53 1.63 5.23 0.98
C ASN A 53 2.34 6.14 2.01
N ALA A 54 3.14 5.57 2.92
CA ALA A 54 3.94 6.35 3.86
C ALA A 54 5.15 7.01 3.18
N ILE A 55 5.83 6.29 2.29
CA ILE A 55 6.96 6.83 1.52
C ILE A 55 6.50 7.95 0.57
N ASP A 56 5.31 7.82 -0.02
CA ASP A 56 4.75 8.82 -0.91
C ASP A 56 4.40 10.11 -0.15
N ALA A 57 3.85 10.00 1.05
CA ALA A 57 3.63 11.16 1.92
C ALA A 57 4.96 11.86 2.24
N VAL A 58 6.02 11.11 2.55
CA VAL A 58 7.37 11.69 2.75
C VAL A 58 7.85 12.39 1.49
N ARG A 59 7.76 11.72 0.33
CA ARG A 59 8.14 12.24 -0.99
C ARG A 59 7.48 13.58 -1.31
N VAL A 60 6.18 13.70 -1.04
CA VAL A 60 5.42 14.94 -1.23
C VAL A 60 5.88 16.01 -0.24
N ASN A 61 5.96 15.67 1.05
CA ASN A 61 6.29 16.63 2.10
C ASN A 61 7.69 17.23 1.95
N VAL A 62 8.69 16.44 1.56
CA VAL A 62 10.08 16.94 1.49
C VAL A 62 10.34 17.91 0.34
N ARG A 63 9.42 18.00 -0.64
CA ARG A 63 9.50 18.98 -1.75
C ARG A 63 9.56 20.43 -1.26
N GLN A 64 8.93 20.72 -0.13
CA GLN A 64 8.95 22.06 0.47
C GLN A 64 10.37 22.51 0.88
N PHE A 65 11.29 21.54 1.02
CA PHE A 65 12.70 21.76 1.35
C PHE A 65 13.63 21.71 0.13
N GLY A 66 13.07 21.71 -1.09
CA GLY A 66 13.85 21.56 -2.32
C GLY A 66 14.32 20.13 -2.61
N ILE A 67 13.93 19.15 -1.80
CA ILE A 67 14.30 17.74 -1.99
C ILE A 67 13.37 17.09 -3.01
N THR A 68 13.95 16.46 -4.02
CA THR A 68 13.22 15.60 -4.95
C THR A 68 13.59 14.14 -4.73
N MET A 69 12.59 13.34 -4.38
CA MET A 69 12.69 11.91 -4.21
C MET A 69 11.73 11.24 -5.19
N ASP A 70 12.18 10.22 -5.90
CA ASP A 70 11.33 9.34 -6.67
C ASP A 70 11.17 8.00 -5.97
N TYR A 71 10.00 7.39 -6.13
CA TYR A 71 9.74 6.08 -5.55
C TYR A 71 8.86 5.23 -6.46
N ASN A 72 9.33 4.01 -6.78
CA ASN A 72 8.59 3.02 -7.54
C ASN A 72 8.15 1.84 -6.65
N PRO A 73 6.85 1.61 -6.42
CA PRO A 73 6.36 0.57 -5.52
C PRO A 73 6.21 -0.82 -6.20
N SER A 74 7.28 -1.32 -6.82
CA SER A 74 7.30 -2.54 -7.66
C SER A 74 7.45 -3.87 -6.91
N GLY A 75 7.49 -3.84 -5.58
CA GLY A 75 7.68 -5.01 -4.72
C GLY A 75 9.09 -5.11 -4.14
N SER A 76 9.16 -5.61 -2.91
CA SER A 76 10.40 -5.73 -2.12
C SER A 76 11.55 -6.43 -2.86
N THR A 77 11.25 -7.48 -3.63
CA THR A 77 12.28 -8.23 -4.37
C THR A 77 12.87 -7.40 -5.52
N SER A 78 12.04 -6.63 -6.24
CA SER A 78 12.53 -5.74 -7.30
C SER A 78 13.41 -4.63 -6.72
N GLY A 79 12.96 -3.99 -5.63
CA GLY A 79 13.75 -2.98 -4.93
C GLY A 79 15.12 -3.48 -4.51
N ARG A 80 15.19 -4.65 -3.83
CA ARG A 80 16.46 -5.26 -3.43
C ARG A 80 17.39 -5.53 -4.62
N LYS A 81 16.87 -6.11 -5.70
CA LYS A 81 17.66 -6.39 -6.92
C LYS A 81 18.15 -5.12 -7.60
N ASN A 82 17.30 -4.10 -7.74
CA ASN A 82 17.67 -2.84 -8.41
C ASN A 82 18.66 -2.03 -7.57
N PHE A 83 18.59 -2.11 -6.25
CA PHE A 83 19.63 -1.57 -5.37
C PHE A 83 20.97 -2.29 -5.57
N LEU A 84 20.98 -3.63 -5.58
CA LEU A 84 22.20 -4.43 -5.83
C LEU A 84 22.84 -4.11 -7.19
N ASN A 85 22.01 -3.88 -8.21
CA ASN A 85 22.45 -3.53 -9.56
C ASN A 85 22.83 -2.04 -9.71
N GLY A 86 22.74 -1.24 -8.64
CA GLY A 86 23.03 0.20 -8.68
C GLY A 86 22.07 1.01 -9.54
N THR A 87 20.87 0.49 -9.81
CA THR A 87 19.81 1.12 -10.65
C THR A 87 18.93 2.09 -9.86
N VAL A 88 18.97 2.05 -8.53
CA VAL A 88 18.35 3.04 -7.64
C VAL A 88 19.31 3.42 -6.50
N ASP A 89 19.08 4.59 -5.90
CA ASP A 89 19.91 5.12 -4.81
C ASP A 89 19.62 4.47 -3.45
N PHE A 90 18.38 4.02 -3.24
CA PHE A 90 17.96 3.26 -2.07
C PHE A 90 16.85 2.26 -2.45
N ALA A 91 16.66 1.22 -1.64
CA ALA A 91 15.49 0.35 -1.76
C ALA A 91 14.62 0.41 -0.51
N ALA A 92 13.33 0.13 -0.67
CA ALA A 92 12.46 -0.16 0.46
C ALA A 92 12.08 -1.64 0.44
N SER A 93 12.18 -2.33 1.57
CA SER A 93 11.85 -3.76 1.63
C SER A 93 11.25 -4.17 2.96
N ASP A 94 10.29 -5.09 2.94
CA ASP A 94 9.63 -5.60 4.16
C ASP A 94 10.39 -6.79 4.77
N ILE A 95 11.40 -7.30 4.07
CA ILE A 95 12.32 -8.36 4.49
C ILE A 95 13.75 -7.99 4.10
N PRO A 96 14.78 -8.50 4.79
CA PRO A 96 16.17 -8.25 4.42
C PRO A 96 16.56 -8.93 3.11
N PHE A 97 17.81 -8.74 2.69
CA PHE A 97 18.40 -9.53 1.60
C PHE A 97 18.33 -11.01 1.93
N GLN A 98 18.08 -11.82 0.91
CA GLN A 98 17.93 -13.26 1.02
C GLN A 98 19.27 -13.93 0.69
N PHE A 99 20.17 -14.00 1.66
CA PHE A 99 21.51 -14.60 1.48
C PHE A 99 21.47 -16.12 1.25
N ALA A 100 20.58 -16.80 1.96
CA ALA A 100 20.37 -18.25 1.87
C ALA A 100 18.86 -18.54 1.89
N PRO A 101 18.14 -18.27 0.78
CA PRO A 101 16.70 -18.46 0.72
C PRO A 101 16.32 -19.94 0.84
N GLU A 102 15.36 -20.24 1.71
CA GLU A 102 14.80 -21.59 1.91
C GLU A 102 13.65 -21.91 0.94
N ASP A 103 13.27 -20.93 0.11
CA ASP A 103 12.11 -20.99 -0.79
C ASP A 103 12.50 -21.33 -2.24
N GLY A 104 13.79 -21.62 -2.48
CA GLY A 104 14.34 -21.97 -3.79
C GLY A 104 14.66 -20.78 -4.69
N SER A 105 14.47 -19.54 -4.22
CA SER A 105 14.87 -18.35 -4.98
C SER A 105 16.40 -18.21 -5.05
N ALA A 106 16.88 -17.37 -5.98
CA ALA A 106 18.31 -17.11 -6.11
C ALA A 106 18.82 -16.28 -4.91
N PRO A 107 19.98 -16.61 -4.33
CA PRO A 107 20.55 -15.85 -3.24
C PRO A 107 20.95 -14.43 -3.68
N GLU A 108 20.78 -13.48 -2.78
CA GLU A 108 21.12 -12.08 -2.93
C GLU A 108 22.43 -11.81 -2.17
N ASN A 109 23.49 -11.44 -2.89
CA ASN A 109 24.86 -11.30 -2.34
C ASN A 109 25.35 -9.84 -2.46
N PRO A 110 24.92 -8.92 -1.58
CA PRO A 110 25.46 -7.57 -1.53
C PRO A 110 26.97 -7.58 -1.21
N ALA A 111 27.70 -6.60 -1.75
CA ALA A 111 29.11 -6.43 -1.44
C ALA A 111 29.32 -6.17 0.07
N PRO A 112 30.37 -6.73 0.70
CA PRO A 112 30.60 -6.54 2.13
C PRO A 112 30.65 -5.06 2.54
N GLY A 113 29.82 -4.70 3.53
CA GLY A 113 29.72 -3.34 4.05
C GLY A 113 29.26 -2.30 3.02
N SER A 114 28.49 -2.70 2.01
CA SER A 114 27.94 -1.78 0.99
C SER A 114 26.55 -1.23 1.33
N TYR A 115 25.91 -1.74 2.38
CA TYR A 115 24.56 -1.34 2.75
C TYR A 115 24.34 -1.32 4.28
N ALA A 116 23.27 -0.64 4.69
CA ALA A 116 22.70 -0.70 6.02
C ALA A 116 21.16 -0.74 5.95
N TYR A 117 20.53 -1.35 6.95
CA TYR A 117 19.08 -1.33 7.12
C TYR A 117 18.66 -0.26 8.10
N ILE A 118 17.61 0.49 7.77
CA ILE A 118 16.90 1.34 8.74
C ILE A 118 15.40 1.05 8.71
N PRO A 119 14.77 0.71 9.85
CA PRO A 119 13.33 0.78 9.97
C PRO A 119 12.84 2.20 9.61
N VAL A 120 11.84 2.30 8.73
CA VAL A 120 11.30 3.59 8.29
C VAL A 120 9.80 3.74 8.49
N VAL A 121 9.08 2.62 8.44
CA VAL A 121 7.61 2.60 8.44
C VAL A 121 7.14 1.35 9.17
N ALA A 122 6.22 1.52 10.13
CA ALA A 122 5.58 0.43 10.87
C ALA A 122 4.08 0.35 10.56
N GLY A 123 3.51 -0.86 10.52
CA GLY A 123 2.14 -1.06 10.07
C GLY A 123 1.64 -2.48 10.26
N GLY A 124 0.34 -2.67 10.01
CA GLY A 124 -0.31 -3.98 10.09
C GLY A 124 -0.67 -4.51 8.70
N THR A 125 -0.30 -5.76 8.42
CA THR A 125 -0.87 -6.48 7.27
C THR A 125 -2.29 -6.88 7.61
N SER A 126 -3.24 -6.27 6.92
CA SER A 126 -4.68 -6.39 7.10
C SER A 126 -5.30 -7.36 6.11
N PHE A 127 -6.47 -7.89 6.41
CA PHE A 127 -7.24 -8.76 5.52
C PHE A 127 -8.48 -8.05 5.02
N MET A 128 -8.34 -7.35 3.90
CA MET A 128 -9.45 -6.65 3.26
C MET A 128 -10.35 -7.67 2.58
N TYR A 129 -11.67 -7.53 2.73
CA TYR A 129 -12.62 -8.53 2.22
C TYR A 129 -13.88 -7.89 1.62
N ASN A 130 -14.51 -8.62 0.71
CA ASN A 130 -15.75 -8.25 0.05
C ASN A 130 -16.79 -9.35 0.25
N LEU A 131 -17.65 -9.17 1.25
CA LEU A 131 -18.69 -10.14 1.58
C LEU A 131 -20.01 -9.40 1.84
N LYS A 132 -21.12 -9.97 1.39
CA LYS A 132 -22.46 -9.47 1.70
C LYS A 132 -23.31 -10.54 2.35
N ILE A 133 -24.23 -10.10 3.19
CA ILE A 133 -25.34 -10.89 3.72
C ILE A 133 -26.61 -10.13 3.34
N ASN A 134 -27.53 -10.80 2.64
CA ASN A 134 -28.79 -10.21 2.19
C ASN A 134 -28.60 -8.88 1.43
N GLY A 135 -27.61 -8.84 0.52
CA GLY A 135 -27.27 -7.66 -0.28
C GLY A 135 -26.54 -6.54 0.47
N LYS A 136 -26.31 -6.65 1.78
CA LYS A 136 -25.59 -5.65 2.58
C LYS A 136 -24.17 -6.10 2.89
N ARG A 137 -23.20 -5.18 2.75
CA ARG A 137 -21.79 -5.44 3.04
C ARG A 137 -21.57 -5.79 4.51
N VAL A 138 -20.84 -6.87 4.77
CA VAL A 138 -20.34 -7.22 6.10
C VAL A 138 -19.13 -6.35 6.40
N THR A 139 -19.07 -5.75 7.58
CA THR A 139 -18.04 -4.79 7.99
C THR A 139 -17.36 -5.15 9.31
N ASN A 140 -17.81 -6.20 10.00
CA ASN A 140 -17.35 -6.61 11.32
C ASN A 140 -16.87 -8.07 11.39
N LEU A 141 -16.40 -8.63 10.28
CA LEU A 141 -15.93 -10.01 10.17
C LEU A 141 -14.75 -10.27 11.13
N ARG A 142 -14.76 -11.46 11.73
CA ARG A 142 -13.71 -11.99 12.61
C ARG A 142 -13.09 -13.23 12.00
N LEU A 143 -11.78 -13.36 12.15
CA LEU A 143 -11.05 -14.56 11.75
C LEU A 143 -9.98 -14.89 12.80
N SER A 144 -9.90 -16.16 13.16
CA SER A 144 -8.73 -16.70 13.85
C SER A 144 -7.54 -16.80 12.90
N GLY A 145 -6.32 -16.78 13.44
CA GLY A 145 -5.11 -16.99 12.62
C GLY A 145 -5.15 -18.31 11.86
N GLU A 146 -5.69 -19.36 12.47
CA GLU A 146 -5.85 -20.66 11.81
C GLU A 146 -6.80 -20.57 10.60
N ASN A 147 -7.93 -19.88 10.73
CA ASN A 147 -8.86 -19.68 9.62
C ASN A 147 -8.27 -18.80 8.52
N VAL A 148 -7.51 -17.76 8.88
CA VAL A 148 -6.73 -16.98 7.91
C VAL A 148 -5.78 -17.89 7.12
N ALA A 149 -4.99 -18.72 7.82
CA ALA A 149 -4.07 -19.65 7.16
C ALA A 149 -4.82 -20.61 6.24
N LYS A 150 -5.90 -21.25 6.73
CA LYS A 150 -6.73 -22.19 5.94
C LYS A 150 -7.38 -21.56 4.71
N ILE A 151 -7.79 -20.29 4.78
CA ILE A 151 -8.34 -19.56 3.64
C ILE A 151 -7.27 -19.39 2.56
N PHE A 152 -6.09 -18.88 2.94
CA PHE A 152 -5.02 -18.57 2.00
C PHE A 152 -4.21 -19.80 1.55
N THR A 153 -4.40 -20.96 2.18
CA THR A 153 -3.91 -22.27 1.72
C THR A 153 -5.00 -23.13 1.07
N ARG A 154 -6.19 -22.56 0.85
CA ARG A 154 -7.33 -23.20 0.16
C ARG A 154 -7.91 -24.43 0.85
N VAL A 155 -7.69 -24.58 2.16
CA VAL A 155 -8.36 -25.59 2.99
C VAL A 155 -9.82 -25.18 3.23
N ILE A 156 -10.05 -23.91 3.63
CA ILE A 156 -11.40 -23.36 3.73
C ILE A 156 -11.71 -22.64 2.41
N THR A 157 -12.83 -23.02 1.79
CA THR A 157 -13.17 -22.57 0.43
C THR A 157 -14.51 -21.84 0.32
N LYS A 158 -15.33 -21.86 1.37
CA LYS A 158 -16.62 -21.17 1.43
C LYS A 158 -16.76 -20.34 2.71
N TRP A 159 -17.50 -19.24 2.62
CA TRP A 159 -17.68 -18.31 3.73
C TRP A 159 -18.54 -18.85 4.87
N ASP A 160 -19.44 -19.79 4.61
CA ASP A 160 -20.26 -20.47 5.61
C ASP A 160 -19.59 -21.68 6.26
N ASP A 161 -18.29 -21.89 6.01
CA ASP A 161 -17.52 -22.95 6.64
C ASP A 161 -17.70 -22.92 8.18
N PRO A 162 -17.97 -24.06 8.83
CA PRO A 162 -18.23 -24.11 10.27
C PRO A 162 -17.14 -23.45 11.12
N ALA A 163 -15.88 -23.50 10.68
CA ALA A 163 -14.78 -22.86 11.40
C ALA A 163 -14.86 -21.33 11.34
N ILE A 164 -15.27 -20.75 10.21
CA ILE A 164 -15.50 -19.29 10.09
C ILE A 164 -16.77 -18.91 10.85
N ALA A 165 -17.84 -19.71 10.77
CA ALA A 165 -19.07 -19.46 11.51
C ALA A 165 -18.83 -19.45 13.03
N ALA A 166 -17.93 -20.29 13.54
CA ALA A 166 -17.54 -20.31 14.95
C ALA A 166 -16.86 -19.01 15.41
N ASP A 167 -16.10 -18.33 14.53
CA ASP A 167 -15.53 -17.01 14.82
C ASP A 167 -16.59 -15.89 14.76
N ASN A 168 -17.71 -16.12 14.09
CA ASN A 168 -18.74 -15.13 13.76
C ASN A 168 -20.16 -15.57 14.16
N PRO A 169 -20.42 -15.96 15.43
CA PRO A 169 -21.71 -16.56 15.83
C PRO A 169 -22.92 -15.62 15.62
N GLY A 170 -22.70 -14.32 15.52
CA GLY A 170 -23.74 -13.32 15.24
C GLY A 170 -24.06 -13.12 13.76
N LEU A 171 -23.38 -13.77 12.81
CA LEU A 171 -23.68 -13.67 11.37
C LEU A 171 -24.37 -14.95 10.87
N THR A 172 -25.22 -14.81 9.85
CA THR A 172 -25.55 -15.95 8.96
C THR A 172 -24.67 -15.78 7.73
N LEU A 173 -23.52 -16.46 7.72
CA LEU A 173 -22.61 -16.39 6.59
C LEU A 173 -23.23 -17.12 5.38
N PRO A 174 -23.12 -16.56 4.16
CA PRO A 174 -23.68 -17.17 2.97
C PRO A 174 -22.78 -18.31 2.47
N PRO A 175 -23.33 -19.30 1.72
CA PRO A 175 -22.57 -20.36 1.05
C PRO A 175 -21.78 -19.85 -0.18
N ARG A 176 -21.11 -18.70 -0.02
CA ARG A 176 -20.34 -18.01 -1.05
C ARG A 176 -18.93 -18.56 -1.09
N ASP A 177 -18.42 -18.82 -2.30
CA ASP A 177 -17.02 -19.19 -2.48
C ASP A 177 -16.09 -18.07 -2.02
N ILE A 178 -15.02 -18.47 -1.33
CA ILE A 178 -13.94 -17.58 -0.94
C ILE A 178 -12.94 -17.52 -2.10
N VAL A 179 -12.59 -16.29 -2.49
CA VAL A 179 -11.59 -16.02 -3.52
C VAL A 179 -10.39 -15.31 -2.85
N PRO A 180 -9.34 -16.05 -2.45
CA PRO A 180 -8.12 -15.42 -1.97
C PRO A 180 -7.45 -14.61 -3.09
N VAL A 181 -7.07 -13.38 -2.77
CA VAL A 181 -6.34 -12.48 -3.66
C VAL A 181 -4.94 -12.31 -3.09
N VAL A 182 -3.94 -12.81 -3.81
CA VAL A 182 -2.54 -12.85 -3.39
C VAL A 182 -1.68 -12.00 -4.31
N ARG A 183 -0.42 -11.80 -3.93
CA ARG A 183 0.54 -11.01 -4.71
C ARG A 183 1.09 -11.82 -5.89
N SER A 184 1.07 -11.24 -7.09
CA SER A 184 1.73 -11.82 -8.28
C SER A 184 3.22 -11.45 -8.37
N ASP A 185 3.62 -10.34 -7.75
CA ASP A 185 4.99 -9.83 -7.73
C ASP A 185 5.79 -10.32 -6.52
N GLY A 186 7.11 -10.12 -6.56
CA GLY A 186 8.04 -10.49 -5.48
C GLY A 186 7.85 -9.62 -4.23
N SER A 187 6.87 -9.98 -3.41
CA SER A 187 6.36 -9.16 -2.32
C SER A 187 7.01 -9.46 -0.96
N GLY A 188 7.32 -8.40 -0.22
CA GLY A 188 7.78 -8.55 1.17
C GLY A 188 6.61 -8.83 2.12
N SER A 189 5.41 -8.34 1.83
CA SER A 189 4.20 -8.69 2.60
C SER A 189 3.82 -10.16 2.45
N SER A 190 4.02 -10.76 1.27
CA SER A 190 3.91 -12.22 1.09
C SER A 190 4.92 -12.99 1.94
N ALA A 191 6.18 -12.54 1.95
CA ALA A 191 7.23 -13.17 2.75
C ALA A 191 6.93 -13.09 4.25
N GLN A 192 6.49 -11.93 4.73
CA GLN A 192 6.10 -11.74 6.13
C GLN A 192 4.88 -12.58 6.50
N PHE A 193 3.89 -12.67 5.61
CA PHE A 193 2.69 -13.47 5.85
C PHE A 193 2.99 -14.98 5.90
N THR A 194 3.82 -15.46 4.98
CA THR A 194 4.26 -16.87 4.96
C THR A 194 5.18 -17.19 6.13
N LYS A 195 6.07 -16.27 6.54
CA LYS A 195 6.86 -16.41 7.78
C LYS A 195 5.97 -16.52 9.02
N TRP A 196 4.92 -15.71 9.13
CA TRP A 196 3.94 -15.83 10.20
C TRP A 196 3.18 -17.16 10.14
N MET A 197 2.76 -17.64 8.96
CA MET A 197 2.13 -18.96 8.81
C MET A 197 3.06 -20.10 9.22
N ILE A 198 4.35 -20.04 8.88
CA ILE A 198 5.34 -21.03 9.31
C ILE A 198 5.49 -21.03 10.84
N ALA A 199 5.57 -19.83 11.45
CA ALA A 199 5.75 -19.71 12.89
C ALA A 199 4.52 -20.15 13.70
N MET A 200 3.31 -19.87 13.20
CA MET A 200 2.07 -20.03 13.97
C MET A 200 1.22 -21.24 13.52
N HIS A 201 1.36 -21.66 12.26
CA HIS A 201 0.47 -22.60 11.58
C HIS A 201 1.24 -23.56 10.65
N LYS A 202 2.44 -23.98 11.06
CA LYS A 202 3.40 -24.72 10.22
C LYS A 202 2.79 -25.87 9.43
N ALA A 203 2.00 -26.72 10.08
CA ALA A 203 1.39 -27.88 9.43
C ALA A 203 0.48 -27.50 8.24
N ILE A 204 -0.25 -26.38 8.34
CA ILE A 204 -1.12 -25.86 7.27
C ILE A 204 -0.28 -25.34 6.10
N TRP A 205 0.84 -24.67 6.40
CA TRP A 205 1.76 -24.18 5.38
C TRP A 205 2.53 -25.30 4.67
N ASP A 206 3.07 -26.27 5.41
CA ASP A 206 3.84 -27.39 4.85
C ASP A 206 2.97 -28.22 3.89
N ASP A 207 1.73 -28.51 4.28
CA ASP A 207 0.74 -29.18 3.46
C ASP A 207 0.40 -28.37 2.18
N TYR A 208 0.25 -27.05 2.29
CA TYR A 208 0.06 -26.18 1.13
C TYR A 208 1.27 -26.15 0.19
N CYS A 209 2.48 -26.05 0.74
CA CYS A 209 3.73 -26.08 -0.01
C CYS A 209 3.86 -27.34 -0.86
N GLN A 210 3.49 -28.50 -0.29
CA GLN A 210 3.45 -29.78 -1.02
C GLN A 210 2.43 -29.73 -2.15
N ARG A 211 1.18 -29.35 -1.86
CA ARG A 211 0.11 -29.28 -2.89
C ARG A 211 0.38 -28.24 -3.98
N SER A 212 1.10 -27.17 -3.67
CA SER A 212 1.46 -26.13 -4.65
C SER A 212 2.64 -26.52 -5.54
N GLY A 213 3.23 -27.71 -5.35
CA GLY A 213 4.39 -28.17 -6.12
C GLY A 213 5.71 -27.46 -5.74
N ARG A 214 5.77 -26.83 -4.57
CA ARG A 214 6.97 -26.12 -4.10
C ARG A 214 7.92 -26.99 -3.29
N ALA A 215 7.43 -28.10 -2.72
CA ALA A 215 8.25 -28.99 -1.93
C ALA A 215 9.48 -29.47 -2.73
N PRO A 216 10.67 -29.55 -2.09
CA PRO A 216 10.94 -29.38 -0.66
C PRO A 216 11.16 -27.92 -0.19
N ALA A 217 11.08 -26.92 -1.06
CA ALA A 217 11.39 -25.52 -0.77
C ALA A 217 10.24 -24.78 -0.05
N CYS A 218 9.96 -25.20 1.18
CA CYS A 218 8.83 -24.71 1.99
C CYS A 218 9.19 -23.55 2.93
N GLY A 219 10.31 -22.87 2.70
CA GLY A 219 10.63 -21.61 3.39
C GLY A 219 9.60 -20.51 3.14
N TYR A 220 9.67 -19.42 3.91
CA TYR A 220 8.87 -18.22 3.65
C TYR A 220 9.26 -17.63 2.29
N THR A 221 8.30 -17.09 1.55
CA THR A 221 8.52 -16.71 0.14
C THR A 221 7.92 -15.36 -0.21
N SER A 222 8.63 -14.62 -1.06
CA SER A 222 8.10 -13.40 -1.68
C SER A 222 7.11 -13.69 -2.80
N PHE A 223 7.18 -14.87 -3.42
CA PHE A 223 6.36 -15.27 -4.55
C PHE A 223 5.29 -16.25 -4.06
N TYR A 224 4.13 -15.72 -3.67
CA TYR A 224 3.08 -16.52 -3.07
C TYR A 224 2.59 -17.59 -4.06
N PRO A 225 2.57 -18.89 -3.70
CA PRO A 225 2.14 -19.93 -4.62
C PRO A 225 0.67 -19.76 -5.00
N THR A 226 0.37 -19.81 -6.30
CA THR A 226 -0.98 -19.73 -6.82
C THR A 226 -1.48 -21.12 -7.22
N VAL A 227 -2.66 -21.48 -6.70
CA VAL A 227 -3.37 -22.70 -7.07
C VAL A 227 -4.77 -22.35 -7.58
N LYS A 228 -5.52 -23.33 -8.08
CA LYS A 228 -6.89 -23.12 -8.56
C LYS A 228 -7.77 -22.40 -7.52
N GLY A 229 -8.47 -21.36 -7.97
CA GLY A 229 -9.37 -20.55 -7.13
C GLY A 229 -8.70 -19.39 -6.39
N VAL A 230 -7.40 -19.15 -6.62
CA VAL A 230 -6.68 -17.97 -6.15
C VAL A 230 -6.54 -16.96 -7.30
N VAL A 231 -6.73 -15.68 -7.00
CA VAL A 231 -6.46 -14.57 -7.93
C VAL A 231 -5.14 -13.91 -7.52
N ALA A 232 -4.31 -13.56 -8.50
CA ALA A 232 -3.06 -12.86 -8.24
C ALA A 232 -3.13 -11.42 -8.79
N GLN A 233 -2.67 -10.45 -8.00
CA GLN A 233 -2.61 -9.04 -8.37
C GLN A 233 -1.24 -8.46 -7.99
N SER A 234 -0.77 -7.50 -8.78
CA SER A 234 0.51 -6.84 -8.52
C SER A 234 0.33 -5.72 -7.50
N GLY A 235 1.20 -5.71 -6.48
CA GLY A 235 1.22 -4.67 -5.45
C GLY A 235 0.00 -4.67 -4.52
N ASP A 236 0.12 -3.95 -3.41
CA ASP A 236 -1.01 -3.73 -2.48
C ASP A 236 -2.17 -2.97 -3.15
N LEU A 237 -1.88 -2.04 -4.06
CA LEU A 237 -2.90 -1.30 -4.81
C LEU A 237 -3.72 -2.23 -5.72
N GLY A 238 -3.09 -3.20 -6.39
CA GLY A 238 -3.80 -4.15 -7.25
C GLY A 238 -4.71 -5.08 -6.44
N ILE A 239 -4.25 -5.58 -5.29
CA ILE A 239 -5.08 -6.39 -4.39
C ILE A 239 -6.25 -5.56 -3.87
N ALA A 240 -6.00 -4.36 -3.35
CA ALA A 240 -7.04 -3.49 -2.82
C ALA A 240 -8.06 -3.12 -3.90
N GLY A 241 -7.57 -2.72 -5.08
CA GLY A 241 -8.38 -2.42 -6.25
C GLY A 241 -9.29 -3.58 -6.62
N TYR A 242 -8.77 -4.81 -6.73
CA TYR A 242 -9.56 -6.00 -7.07
C TYR A 242 -10.62 -6.32 -6.02
N VAL A 243 -10.23 -6.44 -4.73
CA VAL A 243 -11.16 -6.80 -3.65
C VAL A 243 -12.30 -5.78 -3.55
N SER A 244 -12.02 -4.49 -3.82
CA SER A 244 -13.02 -3.44 -3.75
C SER A 244 -14.09 -3.47 -4.85
N GLN A 245 -13.87 -4.22 -5.94
CA GLN A 245 -14.80 -4.26 -7.07
C GLN A 245 -16.12 -4.95 -6.74
N SER A 246 -17.21 -4.47 -7.34
CA SER A 246 -18.55 -5.05 -7.15
C SER A 246 -18.64 -6.52 -7.58
N PHE A 247 -17.94 -6.90 -8.65
CA PHE A 247 -17.89 -8.29 -9.15
C PHE A 247 -17.09 -9.24 -8.24
N ALA A 248 -16.21 -8.71 -7.39
CA ALA A 248 -15.30 -9.48 -6.55
C ALA A 248 -15.94 -9.92 -5.22
N GLU A 249 -17.26 -10.10 -5.19
CA GLU A 249 -17.95 -10.63 -4.00
C GLU A 249 -17.43 -12.03 -3.66
N GLY A 250 -17.09 -12.26 -2.41
CA GLY A 250 -16.39 -13.45 -1.92
C GLY A 250 -14.87 -13.26 -1.79
N ALA A 251 -14.28 -12.17 -2.30
CA ALA A 251 -12.84 -11.96 -2.27
C ALA A 251 -12.30 -11.56 -0.89
N ILE A 252 -11.07 -12.00 -0.60
CA ILE A 252 -10.27 -11.58 0.56
C ILE A 252 -8.80 -11.48 0.17
N GLY A 253 -8.14 -10.38 0.49
CA GLY A 253 -6.73 -10.15 0.17
C GLY A 253 -5.95 -9.56 1.33
N TYR A 254 -4.64 -9.84 1.38
CA TYR A 254 -3.75 -9.26 2.38
C TYR A 254 -3.08 -7.99 1.83
N VAL A 255 -3.26 -6.88 2.54
CA VAL A 255 -2.68 -5.57 2.16
C VAL A 255 -2.24 -4.81 3.40
N ASN A 256 -1.34 -3.83 3.26
CA ASN A 256 -1.16 -2.84 4.33
C ASN A 256 -2.51 -2.16 4.64
N TYR A 257 -2.80 -1.97 5.92
CA TYR A 257 -4.03 -1.31 6.40
C TYR A 257 -4.31 0.05 5.74
N SER A 258 -3.27 0.79 5.35
CA SER A 258 -3.39 2.07 4.65
C SER A 258 -4.25 2.00 3.39
N TYR A 259 -4.23 0.88 2.67
CA TYR A 259 -5.01 0.70 1.46
C TYR A 259 -6.50 0.54 1.74
N ALA A 260 -6.86 -0.25 2.76
CA ALA A 260 -8.25 -0.42 3.17
C ALA A 260 -8.85 0.90 3.70
N LEU A 261 -8.05 1.72 4.39
CA LEU A 261 -8.46 3.07 4.77
C LEU A 261 -8.66 3.96 3.54
N GLY A 262 -7.70 3.98 2.62
CA GLY A 262 -7.75 4.82 1.43
C GLY A 262 -8.96 4.55 0.55
N VAL A 263 -9.31 3.28 0.32
CA VAL A 263 -10.46 2.89 -0.51
C VAL A 263 -11.77 2.70 0.27
N GLN A 264 -11.78 3.09 1.55
CA GLN A 264 -12.95 3.00 2.44
C GLN A 264 -13.56 1.57 2.49
N PHE A 265 -12.75 0.56 2.79
CA PHE A 265 -13.18 -0.85 2.85
C PHE A 265 -12.96 -1.49 4.22
N PRO A 266 -13.75 -2.53 4.58
CA PRO A 266 -13.59 -3.22 5.86
C PRO A 266 -12.41 -4.20 5.81
N VAL A 267 -11.88 -4.51 7.00
CA VAL A 267 -10.83 -5.51 7.20
C VAL A 267 -11.25 -6.49 8.29
N ALA A 268 -10.87 -7.76 8.18
CA ALA A 268 -11.20 -8.73 9.21
C ALA A 268 -10.45 -8.39 10.51
N LYS A 269 -11.13 -8.53 11.65
CA LYS A 269 -10.47 -8.56 12.96
C LYS A 269 -9.80 -9.91 13.15
N VAL A 270 -8.57 -9.92 13.67
CA VAL A 270 -7.77 -11.13 13.83
C VAL A 270 -7.66 -11.51 15.30
N LEU A 271 -7.92 -12.77 15.63
CA LEU A 271 -7.78 -13.29 17.00
C LEU A 271 -6.31 -13.25 17.43
N ASN A 272 -6.02 -12.55 18.53
CA ASN A 272 -4.73 -12.57 19.17
C ASN A 272 -4.63 -13.63 20.29
N LYS A 273 -3.42 -13.80 20.84
CA LYS A 273 -3.14 -14.80 21.89
C LYS A 273 -3.91 -14.55 23.19
N ALA A 274 -4.28 -13.30 23.47
CA ALA A 274 -5.08 -12.94 24.63
C ALA A 274 -6.57 -13.29 24.49
N GLY A 275 -6.99 -13.81 23.32
CA GLY A 275 -8.36 -14.21 23.07
C GLY A 275 -9.27 -13.07 22.61
N PHE A 276 -8.71 -11.99 22.04
CA PHE A 276 -9.47 -10.87 21.48
C PHE A 276 -9.26 -10.75 19.97
N TYR A 277 -10.32 -10.43 19.23
CA TYR A 277 -10.23 -10.09 17.81
C TYR A 277 -9.91 -8.60 17.66
N THR A 278 -8.73 -8.29 17.13
CA THR A 278 -8.21 -6.92 17.01
C THR A 278 -8.05 -6.49 15.55
N GLU A 279 -8.15 -5.18 15.32
CA GLU A 279 -7.87 -4.56 14.01
C GLU A 279 -6.40 -4.15 13.90
N PRO A 280 -5.86 -4.03 12.68
CA PRO A 280 -4.50 -3.52 12.41
C PRO A 280 -4.39 -1.99 12.58
N THR A 281 -5.00 -1.42 13.63
CA THR A 281 -4.95 0.01 13.88
C THR A 281 -3.53 0.45 14.27
N PRO A 282 -3.18 1.73 14.05
CA PRO A 282 -1.90 2.29 14.49
C PRO A 282 -1.55 1.98 15.96
N GLN A 283 -2.54 2.05 16.86
CA GLN A 283 -2.36 1.79 18.28
C GLN A 283 -2.09 0.31 18.57
N ASN A 284 -2.84 -0.60 17.95
CA ASN A 284 -2.66 -2.04 18.15
C ASN A 284 -1.31 -2.50 17.60
N VAL A 285 -0.91 -1.95 16.45
CA VAL A 285 0.42 -2.18 15.85
C VAL A 285 1.53 -1.64 16.77
N ALA A 286 1.38 -0.43 17.30
CA ALA A 286 2.35 0.15 18.24
C ALA A 286 2.53 -0.69 19.50
N VAL A 287 1.43 -1.22 20.08
CA VAL A 287 1.49 -2.13 21.24
C VAL A 287 2.26 -3.40 20.86
N SER A 288 1.91 -4.01 19.73
CA SER A 288 2.52 -5.29 19.30
C SER A 288 4.02 -5.14 19.03
N LEU A 289 4.43 -4.04 18.41
CA LEU A 289 5.83 -3.78 18.08
C LEU A 289 6.71 -3.47 19.31
N LEU A 290 6.13 -3.32 20.51
CA LEU A 290 6.92 -3.36 21.76
C LEU A 290 7.61 -4.72 21.97
N LYS A 291 7.11 -5.79 21.35
CA LYS A 291 7.72 -7.13 21.38
C LYS A 291 8.70 -7.39 20.23
N ALA A 292 8.81 -6.47 19.28
CA ALA A 292 9.75 -6.62 18.18
C ALA A 292 11.18 -6.42 18.68
N LYS A 293 12.10 -7.27 18.20
CA LYS A 293 13.54 -7.12 18.44
C LYS A 293 14.25 -6.80 17.13
N ILE A 294 15.34 -6.04 17.25
CA ILE A 294 16.31 -5.86 16.16
C ILE A 294 17.47 -6.80 16.47
N ASN A 295 17.86 -7.61 15.50
CA ASN A 295 19.04 -8.44 15.61
C ASN A 295 20.30 -7.54 15.59
N LYS A 296 21.14 -7.64 16.62
CA LYS A 296 22.35 -6.81 16.79
C LYS A 296 23.65 -7.59 16.60
N ASP A 297 23.58 -8.81 16.05
CA ASP A 297 24.76 -9.60 15.73
C ASP A 297 25.52 -8.99 14.54
N ALA A 298 26.47 -8.11 14.83
CA ALA A 298 27.29 -7.45 13.82
C ALA A 298 28.26 -8.40 13.10
N SER A 299 28.48 -9.61 13.62
CA SER A 299 29.34 -10.61 12.97
C SER A 299 28.65 -11.28 11.77
N ASN A 300 27.32 -11.23 11.72
CA ASN A 300 26.53 -11.82 10.66
C ASN A 300 25.75 -10.75 9.87
N PRO A 301 26.30 -10.25 8.75
CA PRO A 301 25.65 -9.18 7.96
C PRO A 301 24.30 -9.61 7.36
N ALA A 302 24.03 -10.91 7.23
CA ALA A 302 22.76 -11.40 6.71
C ALA A 302 21.58 -11.15 7.66
N VAL A 303 21.86 -11.04 8.96
CA VAL A 303 20.84 -10.86 9.99
C VAL A 303 21.03 -9.59 10.81
N TYR A 304 22.18 -8.92 10.72
CA TYR A 304 22.42 -7.65 11.42
C TYR A 304 21.38 -6.59 11.04
N LEU A 305 20.77 -5.98 12.07
CA LEU A 305 19.72 -4.97 12.00
C LEU A 305 18.40 -5.41 11.34
N THR A 306 18.17 -6.72 11.29
CA THR A 306 16.91 -7.28 10.79
C THR A 306 15.92 -7.54 11.92
N GLN A 307 14.65 -7.62 11.57
CA GLN A 307 13.54 -7.83 12.48
C GLN A 307 13.42 -9.26 12.97
N GLN A 308 13.14 -9.39 14.26
CA GLN A 308 12.68 -10.61 14.91
C GLN A 308 11.29 -10.33 15.48
N LEU A 309 10.28 -11.01 14.93
CA LEU A 309 8.86 -10.74 15.16
C LEU A 309 8.13 -11.89 15.86
N GLU A 310 8.83 -12.96 16.24
CA GLU A 310 8.23 -14.14 16.87
C GLU A 310 7.53 -13.76 18.20
N GLY A 311 8.09 -12.79 18.93
CA GLY A 311 7.48 -12.20 20.11
C GLY A 311 6.24 -11.34 19.83
N VAL A 312 6.13 -10.78 18.62
CA VAL A 312 4.97 -9.99 18.15
C VAL A 312 3.80 -10.92 17.83
N TYR A 313 4.07 -12.04 17.16
CA TYR A 313 3.05 -13.03 16.79
C TYR A 313 2.37 -13.66 18.01
N THR A 314 3.11 -13.75 19.11
CA THR A 314 2.70 -14.41 20.35
C THR A 314 2.49 -13.44 21.51
N ASP A 315 2.32 -12.15 21.22
CA ASP A 315 2.05 -11.14 22.25
C ASP A 315 0.72 -11.43 22.96
N ALA A 316 0.76 -11.39 24.29
CA ALA A 316 -0.37 -11.69 25.16
C ALA A 316 -1.08 -10.41 25.66
N ASP A 317 -0.66 -9.22 25.20
CA ASP A 317 -1.43 -8.01 25.42
C ASP A 317 -2.77 -8.09 24.65
N PRO A 318 -3.93 -7.87 25.31
CA PRO A 318 -5.24 -7.87 24.67
C PRO A 318 -5.36 -6.97 23.45
N ARG A 319 -4.57 -5.91 23.37
CA ARG A 319 -4.59 -4.91 22.30
C ARG A 319 -3.73 -5.29 21.10
N SER A 320 -2.94 -6.36 21.20
CA SER A 320 -2.00 -6.76 20.16
C SER A 320 -2.71 -7.18 18.86
N TYR A 321 -2.05 -6.94 17.74
CA TYR A 321 -2.38 -7.40 16.39
C TYR A 321 -1.20 -8.20 15.83
N GLN A 322 -1.39 -9.49 15.56
CA GLN A 322 -0.29 -10.43 15.34
C GLN A 322 0.51 -10.15 14.06
N LEU A 323 -0.11 -9.64 12.99
CA LEU A 323 0.58 -9.33 11.73
C LEU A 323 1.10 -7.89 11.67
N SER A 324 1.69 -7.44 12.78
CA SER A 324 2.37 -6.15 12.89
C SER A 324 3.84 -6.30 12.49
N SER A 325 4.34 -5.41 11.64
CA SER A 325 5.74 -5.43 11.19
C SER A 325 6.24 -4.02 10.82
N TYR A 326 7.49 -3.92 10.38
CA TYR A 326 8.05 -2.71 9.82
C TYR A 326 8.85 -2.99 8.54
N SER A 327 8.90 -1.99 7.68
CA SER A 327 9.67 -2.00 6.42
C SER A 327 10.98 -1.24 6.60
N TYR A 328 12.02 -1.67 5.89
CA TYR A 328 13.33 -1.04 5.87
C TYR A 328 13.48 -0.10 4.69
N PHE A 329 14.27 0.95 4.86
CA PHE A 329 15.15 1.36 3.77
C PHE A 329 16.45 0.56 3.83
N ILE A 330 16.91 0.16 2.65
CA ILE A 330 18.24 -0.34 2.40
C ILE A 330 19.02 0.83 1.82
N LEU A 331 19.96 1.31 2.62
CA LEU A 331 20.75 2.49 2.32
C LEU A 331 22.15 2.08 1.87
N PRO A 332 22.77 2.80 0.93
CA PRO A 332 24.17 2.58 0.57
C PRO A 332 25.09 3.12 1.68
N THR A 333 26.15 2.37 1.99
CA THR A 333 27.22 2.79 2.92
C THR A 333 28.55 3.05 2.18
N LYS A 334 28.54 2.98 0.86
CA LYS A 334 29.66 3.25 -0.04
C LYS A 334 29.16 3.97 -1.29
N VAL A 335 30.00 4.82 -1.85
CA VAL A 335 29.77 5.42 -3.18
C VAL A 335 29.99 4.33 -4.23
N ALA A 336 28.96 4.06 -5.04
CA ALA A 336 28.98 3.04 -6.08
C ALA A 336 27.86 3.27 -7.11
N GLY A 337 28.08 2.83 -8.34
CA GLY A 337 27.11 2.99 -9.42
C GLY A 337 26.73 4.46 -9.64
N GLN A 338 25.44 4.76 -9.61
CA GLN A 338 24.93 6.13 -9.74
C GLN A 338 24.85 6.90 -8.41
N PHE A 339 25.15 6.25 -7.29
CA PHE A 339 25.07 6.86 -5.96
C PHE A 339 26.37 7.61 -5.66
N ASN A 340 26.26 8.83 -5.10
CA ASN A 340 27.39 9.70 -4.77
C ASN A 340 27.11 10.46 -3.46
N GLU A 341 28.10 11.21 -2.96
CA GLU A 341 27.97 11.95 -1.70
C GLU A 341 26.87 13.01 -1.72
N ALA A 342 26.65 13.69 -2.85
CA ALA A 342 25.58 14.69 -2.96
C ALA A 342 24.18 14.05 -2.86
N LYS A 343 24.00 12.87 -3.45
CA LYS A 343 22.79 12.06 -3.27
C LYS A 343 22.67 11.52 -1.85
N GLY A 344 23.77 11.16 -1.21
CA GLY A 344 23.77 10.71 0.18
C GLY A 344 23.46 11.81 1.18
N ARG A 345 23.85 13.06 0.89
CA ARG A 345 23.34 14.24 1.61
C ARG A 345 21.82 14.32 1.54
N THR A 346 21.23 14.18 0.35
CA THR A 346 19.77 14.16 0.17
C THR A 346 19.11 13.00 0.89
N LEU A 347 19.63 11.77 0.71
CA LEU A 347 19.07 10.57 1.30
C LEU A 347 19.12 10.61 2.84
N GLY A 348 20.21 11.12 3.40
CA GLY A 348 20.36 11.36 4.83
C GLY A 348 19.34 12.37 5.36
N ALA A 349 19.14 13.50 4.67
CA ALA A 349 18.13 14.49 5.03
C ALA A 349 16.71 13.91 5.03
N VAL A 350 16.36 13.12 4.00
CA VAL A 350 15.08 12.39 3.95
C VAL A 350 14.97 11.41 5.12
N ALA A 351 16.01 10.62 5.39
CA ALA A 351 15.98 9.63 6.47
C ALA A 351 15.82 10.28 7.85
N TYR A 352 16.50 11.40 8.13
CA TYR A 352 16.29 12.17 9.36
C TYR A 352 14.87 12.74 9.45
N TYR A 353 14.32 13.27 8.34
CA TYR A 353 12.92 13.72 8.28
C TYR A 353 11.95 12.56 8.61
N MET A 354 12.20 11.37 8.07
CA MET A 354 11.37 10.19 8.36
C MET A 354 11.39 9.79 9.84
N MET A 355 12.55 9.88 10.50
CA MET A 355 12.70 9.53 11.91
C MET A 355 12.04 10.54 12.85
N CYS A 356 12.06 11.82 12.48
CA CYS A 356 11.77 12.89 13.42
C CYS A 356 10.47 13.66 13.10
N GLN A 357 10.06 13.75 11.84
CA GLN A 357 8.91 14.57 11.41
C GLN A 357 7.78 13.74 10.79
N ALA A 358 8.11 12.77 9.93
CA ALA A 358 7.08 12.01 9.21
C ALA A 358 6.17 11.17 10.14
N GLN A 359 6.67 10.80 11.32
CA GLN A 359 5.98 9.94 12.28
C GLN A 359 4.65 10.53 12.79
N GLN A 360 4.48 11.86 12.78
CA GLN A 360 3.23 12.51 13.17
C GLN A 360 2.05 12.17 12.23
N GLN A 361 2.33 11.85 10.96
CA GLN A 361 1.31 11.56 9.95
C GLN A 361 0.98 10.07 9.85
N SER A 362 1.74 9.19 10.52
CA SER A 362 1.59 7.74 10.36
C SER A 362 0.16 7.27 10.64
N ALA A 363 -0.44 7.71 11.75
CA ALA A 363 -1.76 7.24 12.16
C ALA A 363 -2.87 7.62 11.16
N SER A 364 -2.84 8.84 10.61
CA SER A 364 -3.80 9.27 9.59
C SER A 364 -3.66 8.49 8.27
N LEU A 365 -2.47 7.98 7.99
CA LEU A 365 -2.18 7.17 6.80
C LEU A 365 -2.46 5.67 7.01
N GLY A 366 -2.87 5.25 8.21
CA GLY A 366 -3.06 3.82 8.55
C GLY A 366 -1.80 3.08 8.98
N TYR A 367 -0.72 3.81 9.25
CA TYR A 367 0.54 3.27 9.78
C TYR A 367 0.68 3.56 11.27
N SER A 368 1.52 2.79 11.94
CA SER A 368 1.95 3.08 13.29
C SER A 368 3.19 3.97 13.26
N PRO A 369 3.27 5.02 14.07
CA PRO A 369 4.55 5.63 14.37
C PRO A 369 5.50 4.58 15.00
N MET A 370 6.79 4.69 14.69
CA MET A 370 7.80 3.74 15.15
C MET A 370 8.20 3.98 16.60
N PRO A 371 8.38 2.92 17.43
CA PRO A 371 8.85 3.05 18.80
C PRO A 371 10.33 3.49 18.89
N VAL A 372 10.69 4.07 20.04
CA VAL A 372 12.01 4.69 20.32
C VAL A 372 13.20 3.80 19.94
N ASN A 373 13.13 2.49 20.23
CA ASN A 373 14.21 1.56 19.95
C ASN A 373 14.50 1.40 18.45
N LEU A 374 13.46 1.43 17.60
CA LEU A 374 13.63 1.35 16.15
C LEU A 374 14.18 2.67 15.59
N VAL A 375 13.66 3.81 16.06
CA VAL A 375 14.14 5.12 15.61
C VAL A 375 15.61 5.34 15.98
N ARG A 376 16.03 4.99 17.20
CA ARG A 376 17.44 5.10 17.61
C ARG A 376 18.35 4.24 16.74
N ALA A 377 17.95 2.99 16.47
CA ALA A 377 18.71 2.11 15.58
C ALA A 377 18.83 2.69 14.16
N SER A 378 17.78 3.32 13.64
CA SER A 378 17.83 4.01 12.35
C SER A 378 18.81 5.17 12.34
N LEU A 379 18.77 6.05 13.36
CA LEU A 379 19.68 7.20 13.47
C LEU A 379 21.16 6.78 13.47
N GLU A 380 21.50 5.67 14.14
CA GLU A 380 22.86 5.11 14.14
C GLU A 380 23.35 4.69 12.75
N GLN A 381 22.45 4.21 11.88
CA GLN A 381 22.83 3.80 10.52
C GLN A 381 22.80 4.94 9.51
N ILE A 382 21.95 5.95 9.69
CA ILE A 382 21.88 7.12 8.80
C ILE A 382 23.26 7.80 8.73
N ALA A 383 24.00 7.84 9.84
CA ALA A 383 25.36 8.38 9.90
C ALA A 383 26.38 7.63 9.01
N LYS A 384 26.05 6.44 8.49
CA LYS A 384 26.92 5.66 7.60
C LYS A 384 26.72 5.96 6.11
N ILE A 385 25.72 6.76 5.75
CA ILE A 385 25.47 7.13 4.35
C ILE A 385 26.61 8.06 3.89
N PRO A 386 27.31 7.76 2.78
CA PRO A 386 28.35 8.63 2.24
C PRO A 386 27.80 10.04 1.95
N GLY A 387 28.49 11.09 2.38
CA GLY A 387 28.05 12.49 2.16
C GLY A 387 26.92 12.98 3.07
N VAL A 388 26.46 12.17 4.04
CA VAL A 388 25.45 12.61 5.00
C VAL A 388 25.97 13.74 5.90
N GLU A 389 25.12 14.73 6.13
CA GLU A 389 25.32 15.70 7.21
C GLU A 389 24.85 15.06 8.51
N VAL A 390 25.78 14.50 9.29
CA VAL A 390 25.48 13.81 10.54
C VAL A 390 24.80 14.76 11.52
N GLN A 391 23.64 14.34 12.06
CA GLN A 391 22.86 15.14 13.00
C GLN A 391 22.85 14.48 14.38
N SER A 392 23.07 15.28 15.42
CA SER A 392 22.81 14.87 16.81
C SER A 392 21.32 15.09 17.12
N VAL A 393 20.49 14.13 16.75
CA VAL A 393 19.03 14.22 16.93
C VAL A 393 18.67 13.93 18.40
N ASP A 394 18.15 14.94 19.09
CA ASP A 394 17.44 14.76 20.36
C ASP A 394 16.05 14.19 20.07
N ILE A 395 15.93 12.87 20.17
CA ILE A 395 14.68 12.16 19.87
C ILE A 395 13.51 12.65 20.73
N SER A 396 13.74 13.21 21.92
CA SER A 396 12.65 13.71 22.77
C SER A 396 11.94 14.93 22.17
N LYS A 397 12.60 15.62 21.23
CA LYS A 397 12.07 16.77 20.50
C LYS A 397 11.52 16.40 19.12
N CYS A 398 11.61 15.13 18.72
CA CYS A 398 11.01 14.69 17.48
C CYS A 398 9.48 14.68 17.57
N ASN A 399 8.84 15.04 16.47
CA ASN A 399 7.40 14.95 16.27
C ASN A 399 6.99 13.49 16.00
N ASN A 400 7.24 12.62 16.99
CA ASN A 400 6.81 11.23 16.98
C ASN A 400 5.79 11.01 18.12
N PRO A 401 4.52 10.70 17.80
CA PRO A 401 3.46 10.51 18.79
C PRO A 401 3.68 9.36 19.78
N THR A 402 4.67 8.49 19.54
CA THR A 402 5.02 7.42 20.49
C THR A 402 5.99 7.87 21.57
N PHE A 403 6.66 9.01 21.43
CA PHE A 403 7.72 9.41 22.37
C PHE A 403 7.14 10.16 23.57
N SER A 404 7.57 9.80 24.78
CA SER A 404 7.40 10.61 25.99
C SER A 404 8.74 11.04 26.57
N SER A 405 8.69 12.09 27.38
CA SER A 405 9.81 12.55 28.19
C SER A 405 10.37 11.50 29.16
N ASP A 406 9.54 10.53 29.59
CA ASP A 406 9.96 9.39 30.44
C ASP A 406 10.46 8.17 29.64
N GLY A 407 10.56 8.26 28.31
CA GLY A 407 11.05 7.19 27.43
C GLY A 407 10.06 6.05 27.17
N ALA A 408 8.83 6.14 27.68
CA ALA A 408 7.77 5.18 27.39
C ALA A 408 7.12 5.37 26.01
N ASN A 409 6.42 4.35 25.52
CA ASN A 409 5.62 4.47 24.30
C ASN A 409 4.24 5.05 24.63
N LEU A 410 4.02 6.35 24.35
CA LEU A 410 2.75 7.04 24.64
C LEU A 410 1.56 6.44 23.90
N LEU A 411 1.76 6.05 22.64
CA LEU A 411 0.67 5.50 21.83
C LEU A 411 0.24 4.13 22.38
N ALA A 412 1.18 3.32 22.85
CA ALA A 412 0.88 2.05 23.51
C ALA A 412 0.28 2.24 24.92
N LYS A 413 0.68 3.28 25.67
CA LYS A 413 0.06 3.63 26.96
C LYS A 413 -1.40 4.07 26.79
N LYS A 414 -1.72 4.80 25.73
CA LYS A 414 -3.06 5.33 25.42
C LYS A 414 -3.92 4.39 24.56
N ALA A 415 -3.37 3.26 24.11
CA ALA A 415 -4.09 2.32 23.28
C ALA A 415 -5.31 1.76 24.04
N PRO A 416 -6.54 1.93 23.51
CA PRO A 416 -7.75 1.49 24.19
C PRO A 416 -7.76 -0.03 24.31
N GLN A 417 -8.32 -0.54 25.41
CA GLN A 417 -8.60 -1.97 25.54
C GLN A 417 -9.61 -2.40 24.46
N PRO A 418 -9.50 -3.63 23.91
CA PRO A 418 -10.50 -4.14 22.99
C PRO A 418 -11.87 -4.20 23.68
N LYS A 419 -12.94 -4.10 22.89
CA LYS A 419 -14.30 -4.19 23.40
C LYS A 419 -14.56 -5.60 23.94
N VAL A 420 -15.40 -5.74 24.96
CA VAL A 420 -15.80 -7.05 25.51
C VAL A 420 -16.45 -7.94 24.44
N CYS A 421 -17.23 -7.33 23.54
CA CYS A 421 -17.81 -8.06 22.41
C CYS A 421 -16.74 -8.63 21.47
N ASP A 422 -15.52 -8.09 21.41
CA ASP A 422 -14.37 -8.60 20.65
C ASP A 422 -13.64 -9.77 21.32
N LYS A 423 -14.07 -10.22 22.50
CA LYS A 423 -13.54 -11.44 23.12
C LYS A 423 -14.06 -12.69 22.39
N LYS A 424 -13.20 -13.70 22.22
CA LYS A 424 -13.59 -15.01 21.69
C LYS A 424 -14.73 -15.62 22.51
N GLY A 425 -15.73 -16.17 21.80
CA GLY A 425 -16.94 -16.72 22.41
C GLY A 425 -18.09 -15.72 22.59
N SER A 426 -17.83 -14.42 22.44
CA SER A 426 -18.88 -13.38 22.46
C SER A 426 -19.53 -13.18 21.08
N LEU A 427 -20.76 -12.68 21.05
CA LEU A 427 -21.35 -12.11 19.83
C LEU A 427 -20.54 -10.90 19.37
N GLN A 428 -20.38 -10.76 18.05
CA GLN A 428 -19.51 -9.72 17.54
C GLN A 428 -20.04 -8.30 17.72
N CYS A 429 -19.12 -7.34 17.88
CA CYS A 429 -19.50 -5.94 17.89
C CYS A 429 -20.12 -5.57 16.53
N PRO A 430 -21.21 -4.79 16.48
CA PRO A 430 -21.85 -4.42 15.22
C PRO A 430 -21.05 -3.37 14.43
N ASN A 431 -20.12 -2.66 15.09
CA ASN A 431 -19.32 -1.61 14.45
C ASN A 431 -18.49 -2.17 13.30
N GLY A 432 -18.45 -1.42 12.20
CA GLY A 432 -17.57 -1.74 11.09
C GLY A 432 -16.09 -1.57 11.45
N THR A 433 -15.24 -1.94 10.51
CA THR A 433 -13.77 -1.95 10.62
C THR A 433 -13.15 -1.17 9.48
N GLY A 434 -11.85 -0.89 9.60
CA GLY A 434 -11.08 -0.26 8.53
C GLY A 434 -11.69 1.05 8.04
N GLY A 435 -11.73 1.20 6.73
CA GLY A 435 -12.32 2.36 6.07
C GLY A 435 -13.84 2.49 6.25
N LEU A 436 -14.52 1.45 6.77
CA LEU A 436 -15.97 1.44 7.02
C LEU A 436 -16.33 1.40 8.50
N LYS A 437 -15.48 1.93 9.39
CA LYS A 437 -15.69 1.93 10.85
C LYS A 437 -17.06 2.43 11.32
N ASN A 438 -17.70 3.31 10.55
CA ASN A 438 -18.99 3.92 10.86
C ASN A 438 -20.19 3.22 10.21
N VAL A 439 -19.98 2.16 9.41
CA VAL A 439 -21.04 1.40 8.74
C VAL A 439 -21.25 0.09 9.51
N PRO A 440 -22.30 -0.03 10.33
CA PRO A 440 -22.51 -1.22 11.14
C PRO A 440 -23.02 -2.40 10.32
N THR A 441 -22.66 -3.60 10.75
CA THR A 441 -23.30 -4.85 10.29
C THR A 441 -24.21 -5.38 11.39
N ALA A 442 -25.44 -5.70 11.02
CA ALA A 442 -26.40 -6.28 11.95
C ALA A 442 -25.89 -7.63 12.45
N VAL A 443 -25.98 -7.83 13.76
CA VAL A 443 -25.67 -9.09 14.42
C VAL A 443 -26.98 -9.68 14.92
N LYS A 444 -27.13 -11.00 14.81
CA LYS A 444 -28.30 -11.70 15.35
C LYS A 444 -28.49 -11.30 16.81
N SER A 445 -29.72 -11.00 17.19
CA SER A 445 -30.13 -10.84 18.57
C SER A 445 -30.02 -12.20 19.27
N GLY A 446 -28.86 -12.48 19.86
CA GLY A 446 -28.76 -13.55 20.85
C GLY A 446 -29.15 -13.00 22.21
N ALA A 447 -29.97 -13.78 22.94
CA ALA A 447 -30.27 -13.54 24.35
C ALA A 447 -28.97 -13.43 25.15
N SER A 448 -28.50 -12.20 25.38
CA SER A 448 -27.49 -11.87 26.37
C SER A 448 -28.17 -10.97 27.39
N GLY A 449 -28.20 -11.44 28.62
CA GLY A 449 -28.84 -10.77 29.75
C GLY A 449 -28.35 -9.35 29.98
N GLY A 450 -29.32 -8.50 30.31
CA GLY A 450 -29.26 -7.50 31.38
C GLY A 450 -28.16 -6.45 31.33
N GLY A 451 -28.54 -5.23 30.96
CA GLY A 451 -27.83 -4.03 31.41
C GLY A 451 -27.84 -2.84 30.45
N SER A 452 -29.01 -2.34 30.04
CA SER A 452 -29.09 -0.94 29.59
C SER A 452 -29.09 -0.03 30.81
N PRO A 453 -28.25 1.02 30.88
CA PRO A 453 -28.44 2.08 31.84
C PRO A 453 -29.65 2.92 31.42
N SER A 454 -30.58 3.05 32.36
CA SER A 454 -31.82 3.81 32.34
C SER A 454 -31.65 5.25 31.82
N GLY A 455 -32.52 5.62 30.88
CA GLY A 455 -32.86 7.02 30.61
C GLY A 455 -33.80 7.57 31.68
N GLY A 456 -33.61 8.86 32.01
CA GLY A 456 -34.53 9.66 32.83
C GLY A 456 -35.66 10.29 31.99
N PRO A 457 -36.75 10.74 32.63
CA PRO A 457 -38.07 10.82 32.00
C PRO A 457 -38.42 12.22 31.48
N SER A 458 -39.34 12.29 30.52
CA SER A 458 -40.23 13.44 30.35
C SER A 458 -41.56 13.03 29.70
N SER A 459 -42.64 13.47 30.36
CA SER A 459 -44.06 13.59 30.00
C SER A 459 -44.40 13.55 28.50
N GLY A 460 -45.48 12.93 28.03
CA GLY A 460 -46.85 12.90 28.57
C GLY A 460 -47.77 13.58 27.54
N GLY A 461 -48.74 12.86 26.98
CA GLY A 461 -49.65 13.38 25.97
C GLY A 461 -50.43 12.28 25.25
N ASP A 462 -51.54 11.90 25.87
CA ASP A 462 -52.56 10.96 25.41
C ASP A 462 -53.47 11.59 24.34
N THR A 463 -53.85 10.80 23.32
CA THR A 463 -55.19 10.84 22.72
C THR A 463 -55.41 9.57 21.89
N THR A 464 -56.36 8.77 22.35
CA THR A 464 -57.01 7.65 21.67
C THR A 464 -58.02 8.10 20.60
N VAL A 465 -58.36 7.19 19.67
CA VAL A 465 -59.73 6.70 19.31
C VAL A 465 -59.90 6.37 17.81
N ASP A 466 -60.29 5.11 17.58
CA ASP A 466 -61.05 4.44 16.49
C ASP A 466 -60.58 4.48 15.02
N GLY A 467 -60.69 3.43 14.20
CA GLY A 467 -61.42 2.17 14.29
C GLY A 467 -62.25 1.95 13.00
N ALA A 468 -62.21 0.71 12.47
CA ALA A 468 -63.19 0.06 11.57
C ALA A 468 -62.79 -0.29 10.10
N THR A 469 -62.56 -1.60 9.90
CA THR A 469 -63.19 -2.56 8.94
C THR A 469 -63.13 -2.35 7.41
N GLY A 470 -62.71 -3.43 6.70
CA GLY A 470 -62.81 -3.67 5.23
C GLY A 470 -64.26 -3.94 4.73
N PRO A 471 -64.54 -4.70 3.64
CA PRO A 471 -63.71 -5.73 2.95
C PRO A 471 -63.89 -5.86 1.39
N GLY A 472 -63.28 -6.90 0.79
CA GLY A 472 -63.61 -7.51 -0.53
C GLY A 472 -62.66 -7.09 -1.66
N GLY A 473 -61.96 -7.96 -2.41
CA GLY A 473 -62.30 -9.22 -3.08
C GLY A 473 -62.07 -8.95 -4.59
N ILE A 474 -61.31 -9.68 -5.42
CA ILE A 474 -61.46 -11.06 -5.91
C ILE A 474 -60.42 -11.22 -7.07
N THR A 475 -59.84 -12.42 -7.20
CA THR A 475 -59.28 -13.20 -8.36
C THR A 475 -58.83 -12.47 -9.65
N ASP A 476 -57.81 -12.90 -10.41
CA ASP A 476 -57.68 -14.25 -10.99
C ASP A 476 -56.31 -14.47 -11.71
N THR A 477 -56.02 -15.76 -11.84
CA THR A 477 -55.02 -16.61 -12.50
C THR A 477 -54.33 -16.20 -13.81
N GLY A 478 -53.21 -16.89 -14.09
CA GLY A 478 -52.67 -17.08 -15.44
C GLY A 478 -51.32 -17.81 -15.46
N ALA A 479 -51.31 -19.04 -15.97
CA ALA A 479 -50.19 -19.99 -15.99
C ALA A 479 -49.30 -19.91 -17.27
N ASP A 480 -48.10 -20.51 -17.15
CA ASP A 480 -47.07 -20.93 -18.14
C ASP A 480 -47.65 -21.77 -19.34
N PRO A 481 -46.93 -22.20 -20.44
CA PRO A 481 -45.49 -22.52 -20.55
C PRO A 481 -44.74 -22.43 -21.94
N ALA A 482 -43.41 -22.62 -21.85
CA ALA A 482 -42.47 -23.39 -22.71
C ALA A 482 -42.19 -23.06 -24.21
N THR A 483 -40.89 -23.03 -24.58
CA THR A 483 -40.13 -23.93 -25.51
C THR A 483 -38.77 -23.29 -25.91
N GLY A 484 -37.62 -23.99 -25.80
CA GLY A 484 -36.82 -24.61 -26.91
C GLY A 484 -35.98 -23.55 -27.68
N ASP A 485 -34.69 -23.64 -28.02
CA ASP A 485 -33.78 -24.77 -28.28
C ASP A 485 -32.33 -24.28 -28.51
N THR A 486 -31.37 -25.16 -28.20
CA THR A 486 -30.07 -25.46 -28.87
C THR A 486 -28.90 -24.47 -29.02
N VAL A 487 -27.70 -25.08 -28.83
CA VAL A 487 -26.31 -24.62 -29.02
C VAL A 487 -25.85 -24.91 -30.46
N PRO A 488 -24.80 -24.23 -30.99
CA PRO A 488 -23.59 -25.00 -31.33
C PRO A 488 -22.25 -24.28 -31.04
N SER A 489 -21.22 -25.12 -30.94
CA SER A 489 -19.80 -24.85 -30.62
C SER A 489 -18.92 -24.47 -31.84
N GLY A 490 -17.72 -23.93 -31.56
CA GLY A 490 -16.52 -23.86 -32.44
C GLY A 490 -16.29 -22.48 -33.09
N VAL A 491 -15.09 -21.91 -33.30
CA VAL A 491 -13.67 -22.34 -33.28
C VAL A 491 -12.79 -21.07 -33.37
N ASP A 492 -11.53 -21.17 -32.90
CA ASP A 492 -10.28 -20.45 -33.22
C ASP A 492 -10.23 -18.97 -33.67
N GLY A 493 -9.32 -18.20 -33.06
CA GLY A 493 -8.90 -16.89 -33.58
C GLY A 493 -7.86 -16.14 -32.72
N GLN A 494 -6.59 -16.25 -33.12
CA GLN A 494 -5.46 -15.40 -32.76
C GLN A 494 -5.80 -13.89 -32.92
N GLY A 495 -5.45 -13.03 -31.96
CA GLY A 495 -5.66 -11.59 -32.05
C GLY A 495 -4.73 -10.78 -31.14
N ASP A 496 -3.88 -9.99 -31.77
CA ASP A 496 -2.84 -9.10 -31.26
C ASP A 496 -3.41 -7.75 -30.75
N GLY A 497 -2.65 -7.06 -29.89
CA GLY A 497 -2.72 -5.61 -29.68
C GLY A 497 -3.70 -5.04 -28.66
N GLY A 498 -3.18 -4.25 -27.70
CA GLY A 498 -3.97 -3.25 -26.98
C GLY A 498 -3.49 -2.87 -25.58
N THR A 499 -2.48 -2.01 -25.48
CA THR A 499 -2.23 -1.17 -24.30
C THR A 499 -3.35 -0.15 -24.11
N PRO A 500 -3.81 0.11 -22.87
CA PRO A 500 -4.44 1.39 -22.55
C PRO A 500 -3.57 2.22 -21.60
N GLU A 501 -3.23 3.41 -22.09
CA GLU A 501 -2.75 4.55 -21.31
C GLU A 501 -3.84 5.08 -20.35
N GLY A 502 -3.38 5.67 -19.24
CA GLY A 502 -3.88 6.96 -18.76
C GLY A 502 -5.15 6.96 -17.89
N GLY A 503 -4.97 6.87 -16.57
CA GLY A 503 -5.99 7.24 -15.58
C GLY A 503 -5.45 8.31 -14.64
N SER A 504 -5.96 9.54 -14.80
CA SER A 504 -5.57 10.78 -14.12
C SER A 504 -5.69 10.74 -12.59
N ALA A 505 -4.69 11.32 -11.92
CA ALA A 505 -4.67 11.58 -10.49
C ALA A 505 -5.69 12.68 -10.11
N VAL A 506 -6.45 12.42 -9.05
CA VAL A 506 -7.40 13.36 -8.45
C VAL A 506 -6.66 14.22 -7.43
N ASP A 507 -6.74 15.53 -7.63
CA ASP A 507 -6.16 16.57 -6.77
C ASP A 507 -6.97 16.69 -5.47
N GLY A 508 -6.33 16.43 -4.34
CA GLY A 508 -6.92 16.49 -3.00
C GLY A 508 -6.15 17.45 -2.12
N SER A 509 -6.59 18.71 -2.09
CA SER A 509 -6.08 19.76 -1.20
C SER A 509 -6.31 19.40 0.27
N ALA A 510 -5.23 19.06 0.98
CA ALA A 510 -5.22 18.96 2.44
C ALA A 510 -4.42 20.14 3.00
N GLY A 511 -5.11 20.98 3.78
CA GLY A 511 -4.57 22.21 4.37
C GLY A 511 -3.37 21.96 5.28
N ALA A 512 -2.37 22.82 5.14
CA ALA A 512 -1.15 22.82 5.94
C ALA A 512 -1.44 23.15 7.42
N VAL A 513 -0.94 22.30 8.31
CA VAL A 513 -0.85 22.54 9.76
C VAL A 513 0.50 23.23 10.05
N PRO A 514 0.57 24.29 10.87
CA PRO A 514 1.84 24.97 11.15
C PRO A 514 2.72 24.11 12.06
N VAL A 515 4.01 23.98 11.72
CA VAL A 515 4.99 23.16 12.44
C VAL A 515 6.00 24.08 13.15
N GLY A 516 6.18 23.85 14.45
CA GLY A 516 7.17 24.51 15.30
C GLY A 516 8.59 23.92 15.19
N ASP A 517 9.54 24.75 15.62
CA ASP A 517 11.00 24.66 15.46
C ASP A 517 11.68 23.45 16.13
N VAL A 518 12.07 22.42 15.36
CA VAL A 518 13.17 21.49 15.76
C VAL A 518 14.04 21.00 14.57
N VAL A 519 13.63 21.14 13.30
CA VAL A 519 14.44 20.69 12.12
C VAL A 519 14.94 21.87 11.26
N THR A 520 14.83 23.08 11.79
CA THR A 520 15.13 24.33 11.06
C THR A 520 16.62 24.61 10.85
N THR A 521 17.54 23.86 11.47
CA THR A 521 18.98 24.13 11.36
C THR A 521 19.61 23.69 10.03
N THR A 522 19.00 22.80 9.25
CA THR A 522 19.58 22.30 7.98
C THR A 522 18.71 22.57 6.74
N LEU A 523 17.48 23.05 6.91
CA LEU A 523 16.54 23.32 5.82
C LEU A 523 16.21 24.81 5.76
N LYS A 524 17.23 25.66 5.58
CA LYS A 524 17.02 27.08 5.30
C LYS A 524 16.75 27.28 3.81
N ARG A 525 15.62 27.93 3.51
CA ARG A 525 15.25 28.44 2.18
C ARG A 525 15.82 29.85 2.03
N GLU A 526 16.73 30.07 1.10
CA GLU A 526 17.06 31.44 0.65
C GLU A 526 15.94 31.95 -0.27
N SER A 527 15.35 33.08 0.10
CA SER A 527 14.24 33.70 -0.60
C SER A 527 14.74 34.57 -1.77
N ALA A 528 14.86 33.99 -2.96
CA ALA A 528 15.03 34.74 -4.21
C ALA A 528 14.19 34.10 -5.34
N GLY A 529 12.88 34.35 -5.34
CA GLY A 529 11.96 33.65 -6.27
C GLY A 529 10.83 34.48 -6.86
N LEU A 530 10.80 35.81 -6.67
CA LEU A 530 9.72 36.65 -7.19
C LEU A 530 10.01 37.28 -8.56
N GLY A 531 11.22 37.16 -9.12
CA GLY A 531 11.60 37.79 -10.40
C GLY A 531 11.43 36.93 -11.66
N ILE A 532 11.49 35.60 -11.55
CA ILE A 532 11.63 34.72 -12.72
C ILE A 532 10.26 34.34 -13.33
N GLY A 533 9.21 34.20 -12.51
CA GLY A 533 7.87 33.86 -12.99
C GLY A 533 7.26 34.91 -13.92
N LEU A 534 7.60 36.19 -13.72
CA LEU A 534 7.07 37.29 -14.53
C LEU A 534 7.68 37.33 -15.95
N LEU A 535 8.96 36.96 -16.07
CA LEU A 535 9.69 36.93 -17.35
C LEU A 535 9.25 35.77 -18.25
N VAL A 536 8.99 34.60 -17.66
CA VAL A 536 8.51 33.42 -18.40
C VAL A 536 7.07 33.63 -18.90
N GLY A 537 6.20 34.25 -18.08
CA GLY A 537 4.84 34.59 -18.49
C GLY A 537 4.78 35.56 -19.68
N LEU A 538 5.67 36.56 -19.71
CA LEU A 538 5.75 37.53 -20.81
C LEU A 538 6.24 36.92 -22.12
N MET A 539 7.17 35.95 -22.08
CA MET A 539 7.65 35.26 -23.29
C MET A 539 6.60 34.34 -23.91
N ILE A 540 5.81 33.65 -23.08
CA ILE A 540 4.73 32.76 -23.57
C ILE A 540 3.62 33.59 -24.23
N LEU A 541 3.28 34.75 -23.66
CA LEU A 541 2.32 35.69 -24.27
C LEU A 541 2.82 36.21 -25.63
N ALA A 542 4.11 36.50 -25.76
CA ALA A 542 4.68 36.95 -27.04
C ALA A 542 4.60 35.86 -28.14
N MET A 543 4.84 34.59 -27.80
CA MET A 543 4.78 33.50 -28.79
C MET A 543 3.35 33.20 -29.27
N ILE A 544 2.34 33.39 -28.42
CA ILE A 544 0.94 33.11 -28.76
C ILE A 544 0.34 34.23 -29.63
N PHE A 545 0.64 35.49 -29.31
CA PHE A 545 -0.05 36.63 -29.94
C PHE A 545 0.63 37.19 -31.20
N VAL A 546 1.93 36.99 -31.38
CA VAL A 546 2.68 37.51 -32.54
C VAL A 546 2.26 36.86 -33.89
N PRO A 547 2.03 35.54 -33.99
CA PRO A 547 1.62 34.92 -35.26
C PRO A 547 0.24 35.38 -35.75
N GLY A 548 -0.72 35.58 -34.84
CA GLY A 548 -2.07 36.03 -35.16
C GLY A 548 -2.12 37.48 -35.67
N PHE A 549 -1.21 38.34 -35.20
CA PHE A 549 -1.12 39.72 -35.64
C PHE A 549 -0.41 39.88 -36.99
N ALA A 550 0.58 39.03 -37.28
CA ALA A 550 1.27 38.99 -38.58
C ALA A 550 0.34 38.54 -39.70
N TRP A 551 -0.54 37.56 -39.44
CA TRP A 551 -1.45 37.02 -40.46
C TRP A 551 -2.55 38.02 -40.87
N ARG A 552 -3.08 38.80 -39.91
CA ARG A 552 -4.08 39.86 -40.16
C ARG A 552 -3.52 41.05 -40.95
N ARG A 553 -2.20 41.27 -40.93
CA ARG A 553 -1.55 42.38 -41.66
C ARG A 553 -1.17 42.01 -43.09
N LEU A 554 -0.91 40.72 -43.36
CA LEU A 554 -0.60 40.21 -44.70
C LEU A 554 -1.86 39.94 -45.55
N GLY A 555 -3.01 39.60 -44.94
CA GLY A 555 -4.28 39.41 -45.66
C GLY A 555 -4.95 40.67 -46.21
N ARG A 556 -4.48 41.88 -45.83
CA ARG A 556 -5.06 43.16 -46.28
C ARG A 556 -4.29 43.85 -47.42
N ARG A 557 -3.26 43.22 -47.99
CA ARG A 557 -2.47 43.77 -49.13
C ARG A 557 -2.69 43.03 -50.46
N GLY A 558 -3.62 42.09 -50.53
CA GLY A 558 -3.94 41.33 -51.75
C GLY A 558 -5.28 41.69 -52.42
N ALA A 559 -5.91 42.80 -52.03
CA ALA A 559 -7.13 43.30 -52.66
C ALA A 559 -7.01 44.81 -52.91
N GLN A 560 -6.14 45.17 -53.85
CA GLN A 560 -6.24 46.31 -54.75
C GLN A 560 -5.50 45.96 -56.04
#